data_AF-A0A0F5VKD2-F1
#
_entry.id   AF-A0A0F5VKD2-F1
#
_cell.length_a   1.000
_cell.length_b   1.000
_cell.length_c   1.000
_cell.angle_alpha   90.00
_cell.angle_beta   90.00
_cell.angle_gamma   90.00
#
_symmetry.space_group_name_H-M   'P 1'
#
loop_
_entity.id
_entity.type
_entity.pdbx_description
1 polymer ?
#
loop_
_entity_poly.entity_id
_entity_poly.type
_entity_poly.pdbx_seq_one_letter_code
_entity_poly.pdbx_strand_id
1 'polypeptide(L)'
;MSQAIAVKPTGRLRAYARLAKLSFFDYYLAAPVVWALLPSDLRGDPKVLWTLVVTTLGWVAMTAATVAFDDVHGFRDGSDDVNYDPKAALRNRERKPLLNGDLTEHQALRFGYLTLLASLLWMGVAVAIAPHTPTWVLLLIPFQVAISVQYSHGMRLSYRGGQELVLLLSPGLMALIPYGLTDGNFTGVIALETYLIGVWSLLVSVYSNVNDREGDRAAGRKNLATELTPSAYSVAIALISLTETAALLIAWAADAVPGWFL
;
A
#
# COMPACT_ATOMS: atom_id res chain seq x y z
N MET A 1 -0.37 34.66 -8.87
CA MET A 1 -1.61 34.71 -9.66
C MET A 1 -1.96 33.27 -10.05
N SER A 2 -3.00 32.72 -9.44
CA SER A 2 -3.43 31.33 -9.65
C SER A 2 -4.10 31.22 -11.02
N GLN A 3 -3.43 30.59 -11.99
CA GLN A 3 -4.07 30.23 -13.25
C GLN A 3 -4.99 29.05 -12.99
N ALA A 4 -6.30 29.29 -13.01
CA ALA A 4 -7.31 28.25 -12.97
C ALA A 4 -7.18 27.38 -14.22
N ILE A 5 -6.62 26.18 -14.07
CA ILE A 5 -6.53 25.20 -15.16
C ILE A 5 -7.94 24.70 -15.45
N ALA A 6 -8.42 24.94 -16.67
CA ALA A 6 -9.73 24.50 -17.12
C ALA A 6 -9.76 22.96 -17.23
N VAL A 7 -10.68 22.33 -16.49
CA VAL A 7 -10.86 20.87 -16.48
C VAL A 7 -11.36 20.41 -17.85
N LYS A 8 -10.57 19.59 -18.56
CA LYS A 8 -11.03 18.94 -19.80
C LYS A 8 -12.11 17.89 -19.46
N PRO A 9 -13.22 17.81 -20.22
CA PRO A 9 -14.32 16.87 -19.97
C PRO A 9 -14.00 15.43 -20.43
N THR A 10 -12.74 14.99 -20.34
CA THR A 10 -12.41 13.57 -20.46
C THR A 10 -12.82 12.86 -19.16
N GLY A 11 -13.58 11.77 -19.27
CA GLY A 11 -14.43 11.22 -18.21
C GLY A 11 -13.82 11.26 -16.79
N ARG A 12 -14.38 12.11 -15.91
CA ARG A 12 -13.94 12.30 -14.52
C ARG A 12 -13.77 11.00 -13.73
N LEU A 13 -14.59 9.99 -14.04
CA LEU A 13 -14.47 8.66 -13.44
C LEU A 13 -13.10 8.03 -13.71
N ARG A 14 -12.58 8.17 -14.94
CA ARG A 14 -11.22 7.72 -15.31
C ARG A 14 -10.14 8.50 -14.59
N ALA A 15 -10.36 9.79 -14.31
CA ALA A 15 -9.43 10.59 -13.52
C ALA A 15 -9.38 10.10 -12.05
N TYR A 16 -10.53 9.81 -11.44
CA TYR A 16 -10.57 9.21 -10.09
C TYR A 16 -10.01 7.79 -10.05
N ALA A 17 -10.25 6.96 -11.07
CA ALA A 17 -9.64 5.63 -11.16
C ALA A 17 -8.10 5.69 -11.26
N ARG A 18 -7.58 6.67 -12.01
CA ARG A 18 -6.14 6.95 -12.07
C ARG A 18 -5.62 7.51 -10.75
N LEU A 19 -6.36 8.40 -10.10
CA LEU A 19 -6.01 8.92 -8.77
C LEU A 19 -5.89 7.77 -7.77
N ALA A 20 -6.87 6.86 -7.76
CA ALA A 20 -6.90 5.66 -6.91
C ALA A 20 -5.91 4.57 -7.31
N LYS A 21 -5.11 4.77 -8.38
CA LYS A 21 -4.08 3.83 -8.84
C LYS A 21 -4.62 2.42 -9.11
N LEU A 22 -5.87 2.29 -9.58
CA LEU A 22 -6.53 0.97 -9.77
C LEU A 22 -5.85 0.04 -10.80
N SER A 23 -4.92 0.56 -11.60
CA SER A 23 -4.10 -0.26 -12.50
C SER A 23 -3.04 -1.11 -11.78
N PHE A 24 -2.71 -0.79 -10.53
CA PHE A 24 -1.76 -1.55 -9.71
C PHE A 24 -2.51 -2.67 -8.97
N PHE A 25 -2.94 -3.67 -9.74
CA PHE A 25 -3.75 -4.78 -9.24
C PHE A 25 -2.96 -5.79 -8.42
N ASP A 26 -1.63 -5.77 -8.54
CA ASP A 26 -0.66 -6.59 -7.84
C ASP A 26 -0.77 -6.45 -6.31
N TYR A 27 -1.10 -5.26 -5.81
CA TYR A 27 -1.40 -5.03 -4.38
C TYR A 27 -2.57 -5.87 -3.85
N TYR A 28 -3.46 -6.35 -4.71
CA TYR A 28 -4.64 -7.12 -4.32
C TYR A 28 -4.43 -8.63 -4.40
N LEU A 29 -3.24 -9.08 -4.82
CA LEU A 29 -2.87 -10.50 -4.84
C LEU A 29 -2.74 -11.12 -3.44
N ALA A 30 -2.71 -10.30 -2.38
CA ALA A 30 -2.78 -10.80 -1.01
C ALA A 30 -4.06 -11.62 -0.74
N ALA A 31 -5.20 -11.26 -1.34
CA ALA A 31 -6.45 -11.99 -1.15
C ALA A 31 -6.41 -13.45 -1.68
N PRO A 32 -6.00 -13.72 -2.94
CA PRO A 32 -5.84 -15.10 -3.41
C PRO A 32 -4.73 -15.86 -2.68
N VAL A 33 -3.67 -15.19 -2.21
CA VAL A 33 -2.66 -15.83 -1.34
C VAL A 33 -3.31 -16.32 -0.04
N VAL A 34 -4.04 -15.46 0.65
CA VAL A 34 -4.76 -15.83 1.88
C VAL A 34 -5.72 -16.97 1.63
N TRP A 35 -6.51 -16.92 0.56
CA TRP A 35 -7.41 -18.01 0.18
C TRP A 35 -6.67 -19.34 -0.03
N ALA A 36 -5.49 -19.32 -0.68
CA ALA A 36 -4.68 -20.51 -0.89
C ALA A 36 -4.07 -21.08 0.40
N LEU A 37 -3.84 -20.25 1.42
CA LEU A 37 -3.34 -20.65 2.74
C LEU A 37 -4.42 -21.28 3.62
N LEU A 38 -5.70 -21.08 3.31
CA LEU A 38 -6.78 -21.61 4.14
C LEU A 38 -6.83 -23.14 4.09
N PRO A 39 -7.26 -23.79 5.19
CA PRO A 39 -7.71 -25.19 5.19
C PRO A 39 -8.72 -25.47 4.07
N SER A 40 -8.66 -26.66 3.48
CA SER A 40 -9.45 -27.01 2.29
C SER A 40 -10.97 -26.91 2.50
N ASP A 41 -11.43 -27.18 3.71
CA ASP A 41 -12.83 -27.08 4.14
C ASP A 41 -13.33 -25.63 4.23
N LEU A 42 -12.45 -24.67 4.55
CA LEU A 42 -12.79 -23.25 4.61
C LEU A 42 -12.79 -22.55 3.24
N ARG A 43 -12.02 -23.05 2.26
CA ARG A 43 -11.86 -22.40 0.93
C ARG A 43 -13.16 -22.24 0.15
N GLY A 44 -14.13 -23.12 0.39
CA GLY A 44 -15.44 -23.11 -0.26
C GLY A 44 -16.55 -22.48 0.58
N ASP A 45 -16.29 -22.11 1.83
CA ASP A 45 -17.31 -21.55 2.71
C ASP A 45 -17.74 -20.16 2.19
N PRO A 46 -19.04 -19.94 1.86
CA PRO A 46 -19.54 -18.65 1.39
C PRO A 46 -19.25 -17.49 2.35
N LYS A 47 -19.27 -17.72 3.67
CA LYS A 47 -19.00 -16.69 4.69
C LYS A 47 -17.53 -16.26 4.64
N VAL A 48 -16.62 -17.21 4.50
CA VAL A 48 -15.18 -16.95 4.33
C VAL A 48 -14.93 -16.18 3.04
N LEU A 49 -15.49 -16.63 1.92
CA LEU A 49 -15.35 -15.97 0.62
C LEU A 49 -15.87 -14.54 0.65
N TRP A 50 -17.04 -14.31 1.26
CA TRP A 50 -17.58 -12.96 1.43
C TRP A 50 -16.70 -12.10 2.33
N THR A 51 -16.13 -12.66 3.41
CA THR A 51 -15.19 -11.94 4.27
C THR A 51 -13.97 -11.48 3.48
N LEU A 52 -13.38 -12.34 2.65
CA LEU A 52 -12.24 -11.98 1.80
C LEU A 52 -12.60 -10.88 0.79
N VAL A 53 -13.75 -10.98 0.12
CA VAL A 53 -14.22 -9.96 -0.83
C VAL A 53 -14.42 -8.62 -0.14
N VAL A 54 -15.16 -8.59 0.97
CA VAL A 54 -15.47 -7.36 1.69
C VAL A 54 -14.21 -6.71 2.27
N THR A 55 -13.31 -7.51 2.84
CA THR A 55 -12.02 -6.99 3.34
C THR A 55 -11.18 -6.41 2.21
N THR A 56 -11.16 -7.06 1.04
CA THR A 56 -10.46 -6.56 -0.16
C THR A 56 -11.05 -5.22 -0.63
N LEU A 57 -12.38 -5.06 -0.64
CA LEU A 57 -13.02 -3.78 -0.95
C LEU A 57 -12.60 -2.67 0.04
N GLY A 58 -12.49 -3.01 1.32
CA GLY A 58 -11.97 -2.13 2.35
C GLY A 58 -10.54 -1.67 2.07
N TRP A 59 -9.65 -2.57 1.62
CA TRP A 59 -8.28 -2.20 1.25
C TRP A 59 -8.22 -1.39 -0.03
N VAL A 60 -8.98 -1.73 -1.08
CA VAL A 60 -9.03 -0.93 -2.31
C VAL A 60 -9.37 0.51 -1.98
N ALA A 61 -10.37 0.72 -1.12
CA ALA A 61 -10.75 2.05 -0.65
C ALA A 61 -9.65 2.71 0.22
N MET A 62 -8.96 1.96 1.09
CA MET A 62 -7.86 2.47 1.91
C MET A 62 -6.67 2.91 1.06
N THR A 63 -6.28 2.09 0.08
CA THR A 63 -5.20 2.38 -0.87
C THR A 63 -5.58 3.62 -1.66
N ALA A 64 -6.81 3.70 -2.18
CA ALA A 64 -7.31 4.87 -2.91
C ALA A 64 -7.23 6.15 -2.06
N ALA A 65 -7.55 6.08 -0.77
CA ALA A 65 -7.40 7.21 0.15
C ALA A 65 -5.93 7.61 0.32
N THR A 66 -5.07 6.62 0.60
CA THR A 66 -3.63 6.80 0.84
C THR A 66 -2.95 7.48 -0.35
N VAL A 67 -3.17 6.96 -1.56
CA VAL A 67 -2.57 7.53 -2.78
C VAL A 67 -3.17 8.87 -3.18
N ALA A 68 -4.46 9.11 -2.88
CA ALA A 68 -5.06 10.42 -3.13
C ALA A 68 -4.47 11.49 -2.20
N PHE A 69 -4.27 11.15 -0.92
CA PHE A 69 -3.60 12.03 0.03
C PHE A 69 -2.14 12.27 -0.31
N ASP A 70 -1.44 11.25 -0.80
CA ASP A 70 -0.07 11.35 -1.30
C ASP A 70 0.01 12.27 -2.52
N ASP A 71 -0.82 12.06 -3.55
CA ASP A 71 -0.88 12.92 -4.75
C ASP A 71 -1.24 14.38 -4.40
N VAL A 72 -2.10 14.64 -3.41
CA VAL A 72 -2.39 16.01 -2.94
C VAL A 72 -1.15 16.65 -2.30
N HIS A 73 -0.37 15.91 -1.51
CA HIS A 73 0.84 16.44 -0.89
C HIS A 73 1.95 16.65 -1.91
N GLY A 74 2.18 15.67 -2.78
CA GLY A 74 3.16 15.79 -3.86
C GLY A 74 2.86 16.94 -4.82
N PHE A 75 1.57 17.23 -5.05
CA PHE A 75 1.15 18.42 -5.79
C PHE A 75 1.46 19.72 -5.05
N ARG A 76 1.21 19.78 -3.74
CA ARG A 76 1.41 20.99 -2.92
C ARG A 76 2.88 21.34 -2.69
N ASP A 77 3.71 20.33 -2.48
CA ASP A 77 5.15 20.52 -2.24
C ASP A 77 5.99 20.55 -3.53
N GLY A 78 5.35 20.29 -4.68
CA GLY A 78 5.97 20.36 -6.01
C GLY A 78 6.81 19.14 -6.38
N SER A 79 6.96 18.14 -5.50
CA SER A 79 7.72 16.92 -5.80
C SER A 79 7.15 16.18 -7.01
N ASP A 80 5.81 16.18 -7.17
CA ASP A 80 5.16 15.54 -8.31
C ASP A 80 5.50 16.22 -9.63
N ASP A 81 5.64 17.55 -9.67
CA ASP A 81 5.98 18.25 -10.92
C ASP A 81 7.43 17.95 -11.36
N VAL A 82 8.35 17.84 -10.39
CA VAL A 82 9.75 17.45 -10.63
C VAL A 82 9.84 15.98 -11.06
N ASN A 83 9.24 15.06 -10.30
CA ASN A 83 9.36 13.62 -10.52
C ASN A 83 8.62 13.16 -11.80
N TYR A 84 7.66 13.93 -12.29
CA TYR A 84 6.91 13.66 -13.51
C TYR A 84 7.15 14.71 -14.61
N ASP A 85 8.33 15.36 -14.60
CA ASP A 85 8.75 16.23 -15.71
C ASP A 85 8.86 15.40 -17.01
N PRO A 86 8.09 15.74 -18.07
CA PRO A 86 8.17 15.06 -19.36
C PRO A 86 9.57 15.03 -19.97
N LYS A 87 10.46 15.97 -19.59
CA LYS A 87 11.84 16.05 -20.10
C LYS A 87 12.75 14.96 -19.52
N ALA A 88 12.47 14.49 -18.30
CA ALA A 88 13.25 13.43 -17.65
C ALA A 88 12.81 12.02 -18.10
N ALA A 89 11.61 11.87 -18.65
CA ALA A 89 11.06 10.66 -19.30
C ALA A 89 10.99 9.36 -18.47
N LEU A 90 11.26 9.38 -17.15
CA LEU A 90 11.20 8.17 -16.31
C LEU A 90 9.80 7.84 -15.81
N ARG A 91 8.86 8.80 -15.84
CA ARG A 91 7.49 8.63 -15.32
C ARG A 91 6.43 9.20 -16.26
N ASN A 92 5.31 8.47 -16.37
CA ASN A 92 4.17 8.93 -17.15
C ASN A 92 3.34 9.96 -16.35
N ARG A 93 3.39 11.23 -16.76
CA ARG A 93 2.63 12.35 -16.17
C ARG A 93 1.12 12.16 -16.20
N GLU A 94 0.57 11.37 -17.13
CA GLU A 94 -0.86 11.05 -17.17
C GLU A 94 -1.36 10.30 -15.93
N ARG A 95 -0.44 9.70 -15.15
CA ARG A 95 -0.76 9.02 -13.88
C ARG A 95 -1.04 9.98 -12.73
N LYS A 96 -0.83 11.30 -12.91
CA LYS A 96 -1.05 12.35 -11.91
C LYS A 96 -2.16 13.31 -12.38
N PRO A 97 -3.45 13.00 -12.09
CA PRO A 97 -4.57 13.83 -12.55
C PRO A 97 -4.52 15.30 -12.12
N LEU A 98 -3.89 15.60 -10.96
CA LEU A 98 -3.73 16.97 -10.46
C LEU A 98 -2.78 17.80 -11.34
N LEU A 99 -1.68 17.20 -11.82
CA LEU A 99 -0.70 17.89 -12.67
C LEU A 99 -1.23 18.25 -14.07
N ASN A 100 -2.28 17.54 -14.52
CA ASN A 100 -2.88 17.74 -15.84
C ASN A 100 -4.17 18.58 -15.78
N GLY A 101 -4.60 18.98 -14.59
CA GLY A 101 -5.87 19.70 -14.39
C GLY A 101 -7.12 18.85 -14.61
N ASP A 102 -6.99 17.52 -14.66
CA ASP A 102 -8.14 16.60 -14.78
C ASP A 102 -9.00 16.59 -13.51
N LEU A 103 -8.35 16.85 -12.37
CA LEU A 103 -8.98 17.00 -11.05
C LEU A 103 -8.37 18.21 -10.34
N THR A 104 -9.20 18.93 -9.61
CA THR A 104 -8.71 19.97 -8.68
C THR A 104 -8.21 19.33 -7.39
N GLU A 105 -7.34 20.03 -6.68
CA GLU A 105 -6.85 19.61 -5.36
C GLU A 105 -8.01 19.35 -4.37
N HIS A 106 -9.02 20.22 -4.35
CA HIS A 106 -10.21 20.03 -3.52
C HIS A 106 -11.00 18.76 -3.87
N GLN A 107 -11.10 18.42 -5.16
CA GLN A 107 -11.73 17.19 -5.62
C GLN A 107 -10.94 15.96 -5.17
N ALA A 108 -9.62 15.97 -5.33
CA ALA A 108 -8.75 14.89 -4.90
C ALA A 108 -8.79 14.68 -3.37
N LEU A 109 -8.75 15.78 -2.59
CA LEU A 109 -8.83 15.73 -1.14
C LEU A 109 -10.19 15.17 -0.66
N ARG A 110 -11.29 15.65 -1.24
CA ARG A 110 -12.64 15.12 -0.95
C ARG A 110 -12.74 13.64 -1.29
N PHE A 111 -12.18 13.21 -2.42
CA PHE A 111 -12.12 11.81 -2.80
C PHE A 111 -11.32 10.98 -1.78
N GLY A 112 -10.17 11.47 -1.30
CA GLY A 112 -9.38 10.82 -0.26
C GLY A 112 -10.18 10.58 1.02
N TYR A 113 -10.92 11.58 1.51
CA TYR A 113 -11.78 11.42 2.69
C TYR A 113 -12.97 10.48 2.47
N LEU A 114 -13.62 10.54 1.29
CA LEU A 114 -14.74 9.65 0.97
C LEU A 114 -14.30 8.18 0.86
N THR A 115 -13.13 7.93 0.25
CA THR A 115 -12.56 6.58 0.16
C THR A 115 -12.05 6.07 1.50
N LEU A 116 -11.52 6.95 2.36
CA LEU A 116 -11.22 6.60 3.75
C LEU A 116 -12.48 6.17 4.50
N LEU A 117 -13.57 6.95 4.40
CA LEU A 117 -14.84 6.57 5.01
C LEU A 117 -15.35 5.24 4.46
N ALA A 118 -15.30 5.03 3.15
CA ALA A 118 -15.68 3.76 2.52
C ALA A 118 -14.83 2.59 3.03
N SER A 119 -13.53 2.79 3.21
CA SER A 119 -12.63 1.78 3.80
C SER A 119 -13.06 1.40 5.21
N LEU A 120 -13.28 2.38 6.09
CA LEU A 120 -13.75 2.15 7.45
C LEU A 120 -15.09 1.40 7.48
N LEU A 121 -16.03 1.75 6.60
CA LEU A 121 -17.31 1.07 6.49
C LEU A 121 -17.14 -0.39 6.06
N TRP A 122 -16.38 -0.63 4.99
CA TRP A 122 -16.15 -1.99 4.49
C TRP A 122 -15.38 -2.85 5.49
N MET A 123 -14.39 -2.30 6.20
CA MET A 123 -13.69 -2.99 7.28
C MET A 123 -14.62 -3.31 8.45
N GLY A 124 -15.51 -2.39 8.82
CA GLY A 124 -16.54 -2.64 9.83
C GLY A 124 -17.49 -3.77 9.43
N VAL A 125 -17.92 -3.81 8.16
CA VAL A 125 -18.72 -4.91 7.62
C VAL A 125 -17.94 -6.21 7.63
N ALA A 126 -16.66 -6.20 7.21
CA ALA A 126 -15.80 -7.39 7.23
C ALA A 126 -15.74 -8.00 8.63
N VAL A 127 -15.47 -7.18 9.65
CA VAL A 127 -15.45 -7.62 11.06
C VAL A 127 -16.81 -8.17 11.50
N ALA A 128 -17.92 -7.53 11.10
CA ALA A 128 -19.26 -7.95 11.49
C ALA A 128 -19.67 -9.30 10.87
N ILE A 129 -19.22 -9.61 9.66
CA ILE A 129 -19.55 -10.85 8.95
C ILE A 129 -18.51 -11.95 9.12
N ALA A 130 -17.32 -11.63 9.64
CA ALA A 130 -16.22 -12.57 9.73
C ALA A 130 -16.57 -13.82 10.56
N PRO A 131 -16.05 -15.00 10.19
CA PRO A 131 -16.09 -16.19 11.04
C PRO A 131 -15.38 -15.99 12.38
N HIS A 132 -14.27 -15.24 12.39
CA HIS A 132 -13.44 -14.99 13.57
C HIS A 132 -13.12 -13.51 13.74
N THR A 133 -12.99 -13.06 14.99
CA THR A 133 -12.66 -11.67 15.35
C THR A 133 -11.66 -11.63 16.51
N PRO A 134 -10.49 -12.28 16.39
CA PRO A 134 -9.53 -12.28 17.48
C PRO A 134 -9.05 -10.86 17.78
N THR A 135 -8.81 -10.55 19.06
CA THR A 135 -8.50 -9.18 19.52
C THR A 135 -7.32 -8.56 18.78
N TRP A 136 -6.30 -9.35 18.43
CA TRP A 136 -5.15 -8.85 17.70
C TRP A 136 -5.52 -8.31 16.30
N VAL A 137 -6.46 -8.95 15.59
CA VAL A 137 -6.97 -8.43 14.30
C VAL A 137 -7.70 -7.11 14.49
N LEU A 138 -8.55 -7.04 15.53
CA LEU A 138 -9.31 -5.83 15.86
C LEU A 138 -8.41 -4.64 16.19
N LEU A 139 -7.20 -4.89 16.71
CA LEU A 139 -6.18 -3.86 16.93
C LEU A 139 -5.40 -3.53 15.65
N LEU A 140 -5.11 -4.52 14.80
CA LEU A 140 -4.36 -4.33 13.56
C LEU A 140 -5.13 -3.54 12.50
N ILE A 141 -6.46 -3.68 12.42
CA ILE A 141 -7.28 -2.92 11.45
C ILE A 141 -7.12 -1.40 11.64
N PRO A 142 -7.44 -0.80 12.81
CA PRO A 142 -7.27 0.64 13.01
C PRO A 142 -5.81 1.06 12.92
N PHE A 143 -4.86 0.20 13.33
CA PHE A 143 -3.44 0.45 13.14
C PHE A 143 -3.07 0.56 11.65
N GLN A 144 -3.50 -0.38 10.81
CA GLN A 144 -3.24 -0.38 9.36
C GLN A 144 -3.81 0.87 8.70
N VAL A 145 -5.06 1.24 9.04
CA VAL A 145 -5.69 2.48 8.54
C VAL A 145 -4.88 3.69 8.97
N ALA A 146 -4.48 3.75 10.25
CA ALA A 146 -3.70 4.87 10.78
C ALA A 146 -2.37 5.02 10.06
N ILE A 147 -1.55 3.97 9.96
CA ILE A 147 -0.24 4.08 9.30
C ILE A 147 -0.35 4.43 7.81
N SER A 148 -1.38 3.92 7.13
CA SER A 148 -1.57 4.13 5.68
C SER A 148 -2.01 5.57 5.40
N VAL A 149 -3.03 6.07 6.10
CA VAL A 149 -3.51 7.45 5.90
C VAL A 149 -2.50 8.48 6.37
N GLN A 150 -1.76 8.18 7.45
CA GLN A 150 -0.78 9.10 8.03
C GLN A 150 0.56 9.10 7.29
N TYR A 151 0.69 8.27 6.25
CA TYR A 151 1.90 8.12 5.43
C TYR A 151 2.38 9.48 4.88
N SER A 152 1.55 10.15 4.09
CA SER A 152 1.86 11.47 3.50
C SER A 152 0.90 12.57 3.98
N HIS A 153 -0.11 12.23 4.79
CA HIS A 153 -1.08 13.18 5.34
C HIS A 153 -1.07 13.19 6.87
N GLY A 154 -1.57 14.25 7.49
CA GLY A 154 -1.56 14.41 8.95
C GLY A 154 -0.15 14.39 9.55
N MET A 155 0.25 13.24 10.11
CA MET A 155 1.59 13.04 10.68
C MET A 155 2.71 12.98 9.64
N ARG A 156 2.42 12.71 8.36
CA ARG A 156 3.45 12.72 7.30
C ARG A 156 4.65 11.83 7.63
N LEU A 157 4.37 10.55 7.94
CA LEU A 157 5.40 9.57 8.32
C LEU A 157 6.54 9.47 7.29
N SER A 158 6.25 9.64 5.99
CA SER A 158 7.25 9.64 4.92
C SER A 158 8.25 10.82 4.99
N TYR A 159 7.89 11.90 5.68
CA TYR A 159 8.77 13.06 5.92
C TYR A 159 9.56 12.91 7.24
N ARG A 160 9.34 11.81 7.97
CA ARG A 160 9.89 11.55 9.29
C ARG A 160 10.70 10.25 9.38
N GLY A 161 11.06 9.65 8.24
CA GLY A 161 11.83 8.40 8.21
C GLY A 161 10.98 7.14 8.39
N GLY A 162 9.65 7.26 8.38
CA GLY A 162 8.75 6.12 8.53
C GLY A 162 8.35 5.45 7.22
N GLN A 163 8.86 5.92 6.07
CA GLN A 163 8.39 5.50 4.74
C GLN A 163 8.53 4.00 4.53
N GLU A 164 9.73 3.46 4.68
CA GLU A 164 10.04 2.05 4.45
C GLU A 164 9.24 1.13 5.37
N LEU A 165 9.06 1.53 6.63
CA LEU A 165 8.28 0.76 7.59
C LEU A 165 6.80 0.69 7.20
N VAL A 166 6.21 1.80 6.75
CA VAL A 166 4.81 1.80 6.29
C VAL A 166 4.66 0.97 5.01
N LEU A 167 5.62 1.06 4.09
CA LEU A 167 5.63 0.28 2.84
C LEU A 167 5.83 -1.22 3.06
N LEU A 168 6.52 -1.61 4.14
CA LEU A 168 6.61 -2.99 4.60
C LEU A 168 5.31 -3.44 5.28
N LEU A 169 4.85 -2.69 6.27
CA LEU A 169 3.75 -3.12 7.14
C LEU A 169 2.39 -3.07 6.44
N SER A 170 2.08 -2.00 5.70
CA SER A 170 0.73 -1.82 5.16
C SER A 170 0.33 -2.95 4.20
N PRO A 171 1.15 -3.35 3.21
CA PRO A 171 0.88 -4.48 2.33
C PRO A 171 0.94 -5.82 3.06
N GLY A 172 1.90 -6.03 3.97
CA GLY A 172 1.95 -7.27 4.75
C GLY A 172 0.68 -7.50 5.57
N LEU A 173 0.16 -6.45 6.21
CA LEU A 173 -1.11 -6.50 6.95
C LEU A 173 -2.32 -6.80 6.05
N MET A 174 -2.24 -6.59 4.72
CA MET A 174 -3.28 -7.02 3.78
C MET A 174 -3.35 -8.55 3.66
N ALA A 175 -2.34 -9.30 4.09
CA ALA A 175 -2.42 -10.76 4.18
C ALA A 175 -2.78 -11.24 5.58
N LEU A 176 -2.25 -10.59 6.63
CA LEU A 176 -2.45 -11.03 8.00
C LEU A 176 -3.87 -10.82 8.52
N ILE A 177 -4.44 -9.63 8.32
CA ILE A 177 -5.79 -9.28 8.78
C ILE A 177 -6.88 -10.21 8.21
N PRO A 178 -6.97 -10.44 6.89
CA PRO A 178 -8.03 -11.29 6.35
C PRO A 178 -7.88 -12.73 6.79
N TYR A 179 -6.65 -13.26 6.88
CA TYR A 179 -6.40 -14.60 7.39
C TYR A 179 -6.89 -14.73 8.83
N GLY A 180 -6.61 -13.73 9.68
CA GLY A 180 -7.13 -13.70 11.04
C GLY A 180 -8.66 -13.59 11.13
N LEU A 181 -9.32 -12.91 10.18
CA LEU A 181 -10.78 -12.86 10.12
C LEU A 181 -11.41 -14.19 9.65
N THR A 182 -10.72 -14.93 8.79
CA THR A 182 -11.26 -16.16 8.17
C THR A 182 -10.88 -17.45 8.88
N ASP A 183 -9.64 -17.57 9.36
CA ASP A 183 -9.10 -18.77 10.03
C ASP A 183 -9.00 -18.60 11.56
N GLY A 184 -8.84 -17.36 12.03
CA GLY A 184 -8.77 -17.05 13.47
C GLY A 184 -7.43 -17.31 14.14
N ASN A 185 -6.54 -18.10 13.53
CA ASN A 185 -5.24 -18.44 14.10
C ASN A 185 -4.11 -17.54 13.61
N PHE A 186 -2.98 -17.61 14.31
CA PHE A 186 -1.71 -17.05 13.86
C PHE A 186 -0.71 -18.20 13.69
N THR A 187 -0.32 -18.47 12.45
CA THR A 187 0.55 -19.59 12.07
C THR A 187 1.90 -19.09 11.53
N GLY A 188 2.89 -19.97 11.49
CA GLY A 188 4.21 -19.61 10.94
C GLY A 188 4.15 -19.25 9.45
N VAL A 189 3.32 -19.96 8.66
CA VAL A 189 3.14 -19.65 7.23
C VAL A 189 2.52 -18.27 7.00
N ILE A 190 1.50 -17.87 7.76
CA ILE A 190 0.94 -16.52 7.58
C ILE A 190 1.91 -15.44 8.05
N ALA A 191 2.72 -15.70 9.08
CA ALA A 191 3.76 -14.77 9.50
C ALA A 191 4.80 -14.55 8.38
N LEU A 192 5.21 -15.64 7.71
CA LEU A 192 6.11 -15.58 6.56
C LEU A 192 5.49 -14.81 5.38
N GLU A 193 4.27 -15.16 4.97
CA GLU A 193 3.61 -14.54 3.82
C GLU A 193 3.30 -13.05 4.06
N THR A 194 2.92 -12.69 5.29
CA THR A 194 2.79 -11.29 5.74
C THR A 194 4.10 -10.54 5.53
N TYR A 195 5.22 -11.15 5.90
CA TYR A 195 6.53 -10.56 5.74
C TYR A 195 6.93 -10.45 4.26
N LEU A 196 6.80 -11.53 3.48
CA LEU A 196 7.19 -11.57 2.06
C LEU A 196 6.37 -10.58 1.22
N ILE A 197 5.07 -10.47 1.43
CA ILE A 197 4.22 -9.48 0.74
C ILE A 197 4.65 -8.06 1.12
N GLY A 198 4.99 -7.83 2.39
CA GLY A 198 5.55 -6.55 2.83
C GLY A 198 6.87 -6.23 2.14
N VAL A 199 7.81 -7.17 2.13
CA VAL A 199 9.14 -6.99 1.54
C VAL A 199 9.04 -6.79 0.02
N TRP A 200 8.20 -7.54 -0.67
CA TRP A 200 7.91 -7.34 -2.09
C TRP A 200 7.52 -5.89 -2.38
N SER A 201 6.56 -5.34 -1.63
CA SER A 201 6.10 -3.97 -1.85
C SER A 201 7.18 -2.94 -1.50
N LEU A 202 7.92 -3.17 -0.41
CA LEU A 202 9.07 -2.36 -0.03
C LEU A 202 10.13 -2.35 -1.14
N LEU A 203 10.49 -3.51 -1.69
CA LEU A 203 11.46 -3.67 -2.76
C LEU A 203 11.03 -2.92 -4.02
N VAL A 204 9.78 -3.10 -4.47
CA VAL A 204 9.21 -2.34 -5.59
C VAL A 204 9.34 -0.83 -5.36
N SER A 205 9.07 -0.37 -4.14
CA SER A 205 9.18 1.04 -3.80
C SER A 205 10.63 1.53 -3.78
N VAL A 206 11.57 0.84 -3.12
CA VAL A 206 12.98 1.30 -3.07
C VAL A 206 13.60 1.33 -4.47
N TYR A 207 13.33 0.34 -5.34
CA TYR A 207 13.78 0.42 -6.72
C TYR A 207 13.19 1.63 -7.47
N SER A 208 11.93 1.97 -7.21
CA SER A 208 11.27 3.13 -7.81
C SER A 208 11.78 4.48 -7.27
N ASN A 209 12.08 4.57 -5.97
CA ASN A 209 12.42 5.82 -5.27
C ASN A 209 13.78 6.39 -5.69
N VAL A 210 14.67 5.58 -6.29
CA VAL A 210 15.91 6.08 -6.91
C VAL A 210 15.60 7.20 -7.90
N ASN A 211 14.54 7.04 -8.68
CA ASN A 211 14.16 7.98 -9.73
C ASN A 211 13.53 9.26 -9.17
N ASP A 212 13.06 9.23 -7.92
CA ASP A 212 12.41 10.37 -7.24
C ASP A 212 13.35 11.11 -6.29
N ARG A 213 14.60 10.66 -6.16
CA ARG A 213 15.54 11.11 -5.13
C ARG A 213 15.68 12.63 -5.07
N GLU A 214 15.73 13.31 -6.20
CA GLU A 214 15.91 14.77 -6.25
C GLU A 214 14.64 15.52 -5.83
N GLY A 215 13.49 15.18 -6.41
CA GLY A 215 12.21 15.80 -6.06
C GLY A 215 11.80 15.52 -4.61
N ASP A 216 11.99 14.28 -4.14
CA ASP A 216 11.69 13.89 -2.76
C ASP A 216 12.59 14.62 -1.76
N ARG A 217 13.90 14.74 -2.04
CA ARG A 217 14.82 15.47 -1.17
C ARG A 217 14.46 16.96 -1.13
N ALA A 218 14.12 17.56 -2.26
CA ALA A 218 13.72 18.97 -2.33
C ALA A 218 12.41 19.23 -1.55
N ALA A 219 11.47 18.29 -1.55
CA ALA A 219 10.24 18.34 -0.76
C ALA A 219 10.43 17.99 0.73
N GLY A 220 11.65 17.60 1.15
CA GLY A 220 11.96 17.28 2.54
C GLY A 220 11.51 15.88 2.99
N ARG A 221 11.29 14.95 2.06
CA ARG A 221 11.01 13.55 2.38
C ARG A 221 12.26 12.85 2.91
N LYS A 222 12.06 11.99 3.90
CA LYS A 222 13.13 11.24 4.59
C LYS A 222 12.91 9.76 4.36
N ASN A 223 13.59 9.24 3.35
CA ASN A 223 13.57 7.84 2.97
C ASN A 223 15.00 7.39 2.64
N LEU A 224 15.22 6.09 2.47
CA LEU A 224 16.56 5.56 2.22
C LEU A 224 17.20 6.19 0.97
N ALA A 225 16.42 6.52 -0.07
CA ALA A 225 16.94 7.10 -1.31
C ALA A 225 17.40 8.55 -1.13
N THR A 226 16.71 9.32 -0.27
CA THR A 226 17.08 10.71 0.02
C THR A 226 18.21 10.83 1.03
N GLU A 227 18.30 9.90 1.99
CA GLU A 227 19.26 9.95 3.11
C GLU A 227 20.60 9.26 2.80
N LEU A 228 20.62 8.20 1.98
CA LEU A 228 21.84 7.43 1.73
C LEU A 228 22.62 7.90 0.50
N THR A 229 23.93 7.64 0.53
CA THR A 229 24.77 7.71 -0.67
C THR A 229 24.36 6.59 -1.64
N PRO A 230 24.62 6.72 -2.96
CA PRO A 230 24.27 5.68 -3.92
C PRO A 230 24.82 4.29 -3.57
N SER A 231 26.06 4.20 -3.08
CA SER A 231 26.67 2.93 -2.67
C SER A 231 26.00 2.32 -1.44
N ALA A 232 25.75 3.13 -0.40
CA ALA A 232 25.05 2.67 0.80
C ALA A 232 23.60 2.27 0.48
N TYR A 233 22.95 2.96 -0.45
CA TYR A 233 21.61 2.63 -0.91
C TYR A 233 21.55 1.28 -1.63
N SER A 234 22.50 1.01 -2.53
CA SER A 234 22.62 -0.31 -3.19
C SER A 234 22.84 -1.44 -2.18
N VAL A 235 23.68 -1.22 -1.16
CA VAL A 235 23.87 -2.19 -0.07
C VAL A 235 22.58 -2.39 0.73
N ALA A 236 21.85 -1.32 1.04
CA ALA A 236 20.57 -1.42 1.75
C ALA A 236 19.54 -2.27 0.98
N ILE A 237 19.42 -2.06 -0.34
CA ILE A 237 18.56 -2.88 -1.19
C ILE A 237 19.01 -4.34 -1.15
N ALA A 238 20.31 -4.60 -1.31
CA ALA A 238 20.83 -5.97 -1.26
C ALA A 238 20.52 -6.66 0.08
N LEU A 239 20.65 -5.95 1.20
CA LEU A 239 20.31 -6.47 2.52
C LEU A 239 18.81 -6.77 2.65
N ILE A 240 17.94 -5.88 2.18
CA ILE A 240 16.48 -6.10 2.18
C ILE A 240 16.14 -7.33 1.32
N SER A 241 16.73 -7.48 0.14
CA SER A 241 16.54 -8.68 -0.68
C SER A 241 17.02 -9.95 0.01
N LEU A 242 18.17 -9.91 0.69
CA LEU A 242 18.67 -11.07 1.45
C LEU A 242 17.75 -11.46 2.61
N THR A 243 16.97 -10.53 3.16
CA THR A 243 16.00 -10.87 4.21
C THR A 243 14.84 -11.73 3.73
N GLU A 244 14.49 -11.71 2.44
CA GLU A 244 13.50 -12.65 1.87
C GLU A 244 14.01 -14.10 1.97
N THR A 245 15.23 -14.34 1.47
CA THR A 245 15.88 -15.66 1.55
C THR A 245 16.07 -16.10 3.00
N ALA A 246 16.49 -15.19 3.88
CA ALA A 246 16.65 -15.50 5.29
C ALA A 246 15.31 -15.88 5.94
N ALA A 247 14.22 -15.18 5.65
CA ALA A 247 12.90 -15.49 6.18
C ALA A 247 12.40 -16.86 5.73
N LEU A 248 12.60 -17.23 4.46
CA LEU A 248 12.28 -18.56 3.94
C LEU A 248 13.06 -19.67 4.67
N LEU A 249 14.38 -19.50 4.81
CA LEU A 249 15.24 -20.45 5.51
C LEU A 249 14.85 -20.60 6.99
N ILE A 250 14.54 -19.49 7.66
CA ILE A 250 14.10 -19.49 9.07
C ILE A 250 12.74 -20.20 9.20
N ALA A 251 11.78 -19.91 8.32
CA ALA A 251 10.47 -20.54 8.35
C ALA A 251 10.56 -22.05 8.09
N TRP A 252 11.39 -22.48 7.14
CA TRP A 252 11.65 -23.89 6.90
C TRP A 252 12.32 -24.56 8.10
N ALA A 253 13.37 -23.96 8.65
CA ALA A 253 14.08 -24.50 9.81
C ALA A 253 13.20 -24.58 11.07
N ALA A 254 12.17 -23.73 11.16
CA ALA A 254 11.18 -23.72 12.23
C ALA A 254 9.97 -24.63 11.97
N ASP A 255 9.97 -25.44 10.89
CA ASP A 255 8.84 -26.29 10.47
C ASP A 255 7.53 -25.52 10.23
N ALA A 256 7.64 -24.22 9.92
CA ALA A 256 6.50 -23.37 9.60
C ALA A 256 6.01 -23.56 8.16
N VAL A 257 6.91 -24.00 7.28
CA VAL A 257 6.64 -24.27 5.87
C VAL A 257 7.36 -25.53 5.40
N PRO A 258 6.80 -26.27 4.43
CA PRO A 258 7.44 -27.44 3.84
C PRO A 258 8.65 -27.05 2.98
N GLY A 259 9.57 -28.01 2.76
CA GLY A 259 10.83 -27.78 2.03
C GLY A 259 10.71 -27.34 0.58
N TRP A 260 9.51 -27.41 -0.05
CA TRP A 260 9.31 -26.90 -1.41
C TRP A 260 9.23 -25.36 -1.48
N PHE A 261 9.24 -24.66 -0.34
CA PHE A 261 9.39 -23.19 -0.27
C PHE A 261 10.84 -22.72 -0.51
N LEU A 262 11.82 -23.62 -0.54
CA LEU A 262 13.24 -23.33 -0.81
C LEU A 262 13.59 -23.57 -2.28
#